data_AF-A0A950HMC9-F1
#
_entry.id   AF-A0A950HMC9-F1
#
_cell.length_a   1.000
_cell.length_b   1.000
_cell.length_c   1.000
_cell.angle_alpha   90.00
_cell.angle_beta   90.00
_cell.angle_gamma   90.00
#
_symmetry.space_group_name_H-M   'P 1'
#
loop_
_entity.id
_entity.type
_entity.pdbx_description
1 polymer ?
#
loop_
_entity_poly.entity_id
_entity_poly.type
_entity_poly.pdbx_seq_one_letter_code
_entity_poly.pdbx_strand_id
1 'polypeptide(L)' 'MTALVEDRSTQPSGVVTWRSAHIHYHDTLDAVRPLLDRVSADVGAAYWTRHWRRGPHVDLQADFHAETFR' A
#
# COMPACT_ATOMS: atom_id res chain seq x y z
N MET A 1 -6.56 -19.15 -20.54
CA MET A 1 -6.45 -17.74 -20.13
C MET A 1 -5.47 -17.71 -18.97
N THR A 2 -4.18 -17.57 -19.31
CA THR A 2 -3.06 -17.77 -18.38
C THR A 2 -2.66 -16.41 -17.83
N ALA A 3 -2.92 -16.16 -16.54
CA ALA A 3 -2.32 -15.03 -15.86
C ALA A 3 -0.88 -15.45 -15.47
N LEU A 4 0.10 -14.86 -16.16
CA LEU A 4 1.49 -14.87 -15.73
C LEU A 4 1.57 -14.15 -14.37
N VAL A 5 1.71 -14.92 -13.31
CA VAL A 5 2.20 -14.43 -12.03
C VAL A 5 3.69 -14.24 -12.23
N GLU A 6 4.11 -12.99 -12.42
CA GLU A 6 5.53 -12.65 -12.51
C GLU A 6 6.18 -12.95 -11.16
N ASP A 7 7.01 -13.99 -11.18
CA ASP A 7 7.94 -14.34 -10.13
C ASP A 7 8.91 -13.17 -9.91
N ARG A 8 8.73 -12.43 -8.80
CA ARG A 8 9.68 -11.42 -8.32
C ARG A 8 10.72 -12.02 -7.38
N SER A 9 11.20 -13.24 -7.65
CA SER A 9 12.33 -13.82 -6.94
C SER A 9 13.62 -13.16 -7.42
N THR A 10 13.87 -11.93 -7.00
CA THR A 10 15.21 -11.39 -6.70
C THR A 10 15.03 -10.08 -5.95
N GLN A 11 15.11 -10.13 -4.62
CA GLN A 11 15.89 -9.12 -3.90
C GLN A 11 16.68 -9.80 -2.78
N PRO A 12 18.03 -9.70 -2.80
CA PRO A 12 18.90 -10.26 -1.76
C PRO A 12 18.86 -9.37 -0.50
N SER A 13 18.86 -9.99 0.68
CA SER A 13 19.06 -9.36 2.01
C SER A 13 18.32 -8.03 2.28
N GLY A 14 17.01 -8.09 2.54
CA GLY A 14 16.21 -6.93 2.96
C GLY A 14 14.72 -7.26 2.98
N VAL A 15 14.15 -7.51 4.16
CA VAL A 15 12.77 -8.02 4.29
C VAL A 15 11.75 -6.96 3.88
N VAL A 16 11.02 -7.21 2.79
CA VAL A 16 9.88 -6.39 2.35
C VAL A 16 8.66 -6.74 3.20
N THR A 17 8.13 -5.78 3.96
CA THR A 17 6.94 -5.99 4.81
C THR A 17 5.75 -5.19 4.28
N TRP A 18 4.75 -5.87 3.76
CA TRP A 18 3.48 -5.25 3.37
C TRP A 18 2.65 -4.88 4.61
N ARG A 19 2.18 -3.64 4.66
CA ARG A 19 1.28 -3.14 5.72
C ARG A 19 0.02 -2.55 5.12
N SER A 20 -1.07 -2.66 5.89
CA SER A 20 -2.39 -2.17 5.52
C SER A 20 -2.84 -1.03 6.42
N ALA A 21 -3.50 -0.02 5.83
CA ALA A 21 -4.19 1.04 6.55
C ALA A 21 -5.62 1.19 6.02
N HIS A 22 -6.60 1.11 6.92
CA HIS A 22 -8.01 1.36 6.61
C HIS A 22 -8.32 2.83 6.81
N ILE A 23 -8.78 3.50 5.77
CA ILE A 23 -9.01 4.94 5.79
C ILE A 23 -10.50 5.19 5.58
N HIS A 24 -11.20 5.48 6.68
CA HIS A 24 -12.61 5.84 6.68
C HIS A 24 -12.79 7.30 6.25
N TYR A 25 -12.90 7.55 4.95
CA TYR A 25 -13.30 8.85 4.39
C TYR A 25 -14.57 8.72 3.57
N HIS A 26 -15.44 9.72 3.69
CA HIS A 26 -16.65 9.85 2.89
C HIS A 26 -16.35 10.47 1.50
N ASP A 27 -15.27 11.27 1.39
CA ASP A 27 -14.73 11.86 0.16
C ASP A 27 -13.26 11.43 -0.05
N THR A 28 -13.02 10.54 -1.01
CA THR A 28 -11.94 9.54 -0.93
C THR A 28 -10.66 9.85 -1.71
N LEU A 29 -10.66 10.80 -2.65
CA LEU A 29 -9.48 11.01 -3.52
C LEU A 29 -8.54 12.09 -3.01
N ASP A 30 -9.06 13.18 -2.43
CA ASP A 30 -8.23 14.30 -1.97
C ASP A 30 -7.41 13.95 -0.73
N ALA A 31 -7.79 12.90 0.01
CA ALA A 31 -7.07 12.45 1.21
C ALA A 31 -5.96 11.42 0.91
N VAL A 32 -6.15 10.58 -0.13
CA VAL A 32 -5.22 9.47 -0.42
C VAL A 32 -3.94 9.98 -1.07
N ARG A 33 -4.04 10.93 -2.01
CA ARG A 33 -2.86 11.44 -2.72
C ARG A 33 -1.84 12.10 -1.78
N PRO A 34 -2.23 13.03 -0.88
CA PRO A 34 -1.29 13.63 0.06
C PRO A 34 -0.68 12.62 1.05
N LEU A 35 -1.40 11.54 1.36
CA LEU A 35 -0.87 10.48 2.21
C LEU A 35 0.22 9.67 1.50
N LEU A 36 -0.02 9.30 0.24
CA LEU A 36 0.98 8.64 -0.60
C LEU A 36 2.22 9.50 -0.78
N ASP A 37 2.05 10.80 -1.03
CA ASP A 37 3.17 11.75 -1.17
C ASP A 37 4.03 11.83 0.11
N ARG A 38 3.43 11.66 1.30
CA ARG A 38 4.18 11.70 2.57
C ARG A 38 4.99 10.44 2.82
N VAL A 39 4.53 9.28 2.35
CA VAL A 39 5.17 7.98 2.62
C VAL A 39 6.02 7.50 1.45
N SER A 40 6.03 8.22 0.31
CA SER A 40 6.67 7.77 -0.93
C SER A 40 8.18 7.57 -0.82
N ALA A 41 8.84 8.26 0.11
CA ALA A 41 10.27 8.09 0.38
C ALA A 41 10.57 6.79 1.16
N ASP A 42 9.58 6.23 1.83
CA ASP A 42 9.70 5.15 2.79
C ASP A 42 9.17 3.80 2.27
N VAL A 43 8.50 3.83 1.12
CA VAL A 43 7.85 2.66 0.49
C VAL A 43 8.43 2.41 -0.89
N GLY A 44 8.61 1.13 -1.25
CA GLY A 44 9.02 0.74 -2.60
C GLY A 44 7.85 0.73 -3.59
N ALA A 45 6.65 0.44 -3.09
CA ALA A 45 5.41 0.33 -3.83
C ALA A 45 4.21 0.54 -2.90
N ALA A 46 3.17 1.18 -3.44
CA ALA A 46 1.89 1.31 -2.76
C ALA A 46 0.73 1.23 -3.76
N TYR A 47 -0.40 0.68 -3.33
CA TYR A 47 -1.66 0.69 -4.07
C TYR A 47 -2.83 0.88 -3.12
N TRP A 48 -3.96 1.37 -3.65
CA TRP A 48 -5.17 1.55 -2.87
C TRP A 48 -6.39 0.95 -3.57
N THR A 49 -7.37 0.53 -2.79
CA THR A 49 -8.64 0.01 -3.28
C THR A 49 -9.82 0.67 -2.56
N ARG A 50 -10.97 0.75 -3.21
CA ARG A 50 -12.22 1.13 -2.54
C ARG A 50 -12.85 -0.12 -1.95
N HIS A 51 -13.34 0.00 -0.73
CA HIS A 51 -13.97 -1.08 -0.02
C HIS A 51 -15.25 -0.61 0.69
N TRP A 52 -16.22 -1.53 0.83
CA TRP A 52 -17.58 -1.20 1.28
C TRP A 52 -18.00 -2.00 2.52
N ARG A 53 -17.19 -2.98 2.95
CA ARG A 53 -17.50 -3.78 4.14
C ARG A 53 -17.33 -2.89 5.38
N ARG A 54 -18.40 -2.64 6.13
CA ARG A 54 -18.46 -1.68 7.27
C ARG A 54 -18.49 -0.20 6.84
N GLY A 55 -19.01 0.08 5.64
CA GLY A 55 -19.18 1.43 5.10
C GLY A 55 -18.13 1.77 4.04
N PRO A 56 -18.31 2.88 3.30
CA PRO A 56 -17.38 3.30 2.26
C PRO A 56 -16.03 3.70 2.89
N HIS A 57 -14.94 3.09 2.45
CA HIS A 57 -13.59 3.41 2.88
C HIS A 57 -12.56 3.04 1.80
N VAL A 58 -11.32 3.48 2.02
CA VAL A 58 -10.16 3.12 1.20
C VAL A 58 -9.23 2.23 1.99
N ASP A 59 -8.78 1.15 1.36
CA ASP A 59 -7.70 0.32 1.88
C ASP A 59 -6.41 0.68 1.16
N LEU A 60 -5.42 1.16 1.92
CA LEU A 60 -4.09 1.46 1.43
C LEU A 60 -3.13 0.33 1.79
N GLN A 61 -2.40 -0.16 0.80
CA GLN A 61 -1.42 -1.23 0.91
C GLN A 61 -0.06 -0.69 0.48
N ALA A 62 0.95 -0.82 1.34
CA ALA A 62 2.29 -0.33 1.06
C ALA A 62 3.35 -1.32 1.52
N ASP A 63 4.42 -1.44 0.74
CA ASP A 63 5.59 -2.22 1.13
C ASP A 63 6.61 -1.30 1.81
N PHE A 64 6.95 -1.61 3.06
CA PHE A 64 7.93 -0.83 3.81
C PHE A 64 9.25 -1.57 3.81
N HIS A 65 10.32 -0.83 3.54
CA HIS A 65 11.67 -1.30 3.84
C HIS A 65 11.81 -1.40 5.37
N ALA A 66 12.35 -2.51 5.86
CA ALA A 66 12.29 -2.91 7.27
C ALA A 66 12.93 -1.94 8.29
N GLU A 67 13.56 -0.85 7.85
CA GLU A 67 14.26 0.10 8.73
C GLU A 67 13.41 1.30 9.18
N THR A 68 12.21 1.51 8.62
CA THR A 68 11.57 2.84 8.67
C THR A 68 10.60 3.10 9.84
N PHE A 69 10.33 2.14 10.73
CA PHE A 69 9.35 2.38 11.82
C PHE A 69 9.87 1.94 13.19
N ARG A 70 10.24 2.91 14.04
CA ARG A 70 10.34 2.78 15.49
C ARG A 70 9.47 3.84 16.17
#